data_AF-A0A7S3ASM4-F1
#
_entry.id   AF-A0A7S3ASM4-F1
#
_cell.length_a   1.000
_cell.length_b   1.000
_cell.length_c   1.000
_cell.angle_alpha   90.00
_cell.angle_beta   90.00
_cell.angle_gamma   90.00
#
_symmetry.space_group_name_H-M   'P 1'
#
loop_
_entity.id
_entity.type
_entity.pdbx_description
1 polymer ?
#
loop_
_entity_poly.entity_id
_entity_poly.type
_entity_poly.pdbx_seq_one_letter_code
_entity_poly.pdbx_strand_id
1 'polypeptide(L)'
;PVTAADSVLRQLMESCWVHSPEDRPTFADVEARLARATRTFATSTFRRLYAALAGRAEPISYEELLTGVKGLILEHAQRHGISAHDANIYFNVVRDNALLAAAHGQHGADAVNELLRDPARLAVRMYTTAETLPANSPNDGRELCSILNETLREDKPTHAIIFTRALNSFCVTGRTPGSLPVRWPPGNEVWRGGALPAEHHHFFTVGKTFRVPSFLSTSATQATADQFMQGRGMHNGRPAYVRWTIRFDASRRCNHVNFISVHDGSLAPGGLNAPGANPHVAREDEFLFAPYSVFTIISVLFRDHPTSEQPHEIVLRASVDNLLELMSLENAPWV
;
A
#
# COMPACT_ATOMS: atom_id res chain seq x y z
N PRO A 1 -0.49 20.47 -21.94
CA PRO A 1 0.01 19.88 -20.68
C PRO A 1 0.65 18.51 -20.98
N VAL A 2 1.94 18.35 -20.67
CA VAL A 2 2.66 17.07 -20.81
C VAL A 2 2.12 16.13 -19.73
N THR A 3 1.56 14.99 -20.12
CA THR A 3 1.05 13.97 -19.21
C THR A 3 2.21 13.16 -18.59
N ALA A 4 1.97 12.39 -17.53
CA ALA A 4 3.00 11.52 -16.98
C ALA A 4 3.36 10.39 -17.95
N ALA A 5 2.38 9.89 -18.71
CA ALA A 5 2.62 9.03 -19.86
C ALA A 5 3.58 9.68 -20.88
N ASP A 6 3.46 10.98 -21.16
CA ASP A 6 4.37 11.68 -22.08
C ASP A 6 5.80 11.79 -21.53
N SER A 7 5.96 11.99 -20.21
CA SER A 7 7.28 12.01 -19.56
C SER A 7 7.96 10.64 -19.62
N VAL A 8 7.23 9.57 -19.32
CA VAL A 8 7.78 8.20 -19.42
C VAL A 8 8.07 7.83 -20.87
N LEU A 9 7.21 8.23 -21.80
CA LEU A 9 7.44 8.01 -23.22
C LEU A 9 8.71 8.73 -23.70
N ARG A 10 8.93 9.97 -23.26
CA ARG A 10 10.16 10.70 -23.58
C ARG A 10 11.40 9.99 -23.02
N GLN A 11 11.41 9.63 -21.73
CA GLN A 11 12.52 8.90 -21.12
C GLN A 11 12.77 7.57 -21.84
N LEU A 12 11.71 6.88 -22.25
CA LEU A 12 11.80 5.65 -23.00
C LEU A 12 12.45 5.88 -24.36
N MET A 13 11.98 6.87 -25.12
CA MET A 13 12.56 7.26 -26.41
C MET A 13 14.03 7.67 -26.29
N GLU A 14 14.38 8.46 -25.27
CA GLU A 14 15.77 8.83 -24.98
C GLU A 14 16.64 7.61 -24.68
N SER A 15 16.13 6.66 -23.88
CA SER A 15 16.84 5.42 -23.56
C SER A 15 17.05 4.52 -24.78
N CYS A 16 16.15 4.58 -25.76
CA CYS A 16 16.33 3.83 -26.99
C CYS A 16 17.52 4.37 -27.80
N TRP A 17 17.81 5.67 -27.76
CA TRP A 17 18.84 6.33 -28.61
C TRP A 17 20.19 6.54 -27.91
N VAL A 18 20.48 5.80 -26.83
CA VAL A 18 21.80 5.83 -26.18
C VAL A 18 22.91 5.45 -27.18
N HIS A 19 24.08 6.11 -27.07
CA HIS A 19 25.18 5.97 -28.02
C HIS A 19 25.65 4.52 -28.17
N SER A 20 25.85 3.83 -27.05
CA SER A 20 26.22 2.41 -27.00
C SER A 20 25.01 1.51 -27.29
N PRO A 21 25.02 0.71 -28.38
CA PRO A 21 23.90 -0.18 -28.71
C PRO A 21 23.56 -1.20 -27.62
N GLU A 22 24.56 -1.66 -26.86
CA GLU A 22 24.43 -2.62 -25.76
C GLU A 22 23.68 -2.07 -24.54
N ASP A 23 23.65 -0.75 -24.38
CA ASP A 23 22.95 -0.07 -23.27
C ASP A 23 21.48 0.24 -23.60
N ARG A 24 21.05 -0.01 -24.84
CA ARG A 24 19.68 0.25 -25.29
C ARG A 24 18.74 -0.81 -24.73
N PRO A 25 17.52 -0.42 -24.31
CA PRO A 25 16.51 -1.39 -23.92
C PRO A 25 16.16 -2.31 -25.08
N THR A 26 15.89 -3.59 -24.78
CA THR A 26 15.32 -4.50 -25.78
C THR A 26 13.91 -4.05 -26.15
N PHE A 27 13.38 -4.51 -27.29
CA PHE A 27 11.99 -4.24 -27.64
C PHE A 27 11.01 -4.72 -26.56
N ALA A 28 11.30 -5.88 -25.94
CA ALA A 28 10.51 -6.39 -24.83
C ALA A 28 10.54 -5.46 -23.59
N ASP A 29 11.69 -4.84 -23.29
CA ASP A 29 11.79 -3.84 -22.23
C ASP A 29 10.96 -2.60 -22.53
N VAL A 30 10.97 -2.15 -23.79
CA VAL A 30 10.18 -1.00 -24.26
C VAL A 30 8.69 -1.27 -24.11
N GLU A 31 8.21 -2.41 -24.60
CA GLU A 31 6.82 -2.84 -24.46
C GLU A 31 6.40 -2.93 -22.99
N ALA A 32 7.23 -3.54 -22.14
CA ALA A 32 6.95 -3.67 -20.71
C ALA A 32 6.85 -2.30 -20.00
N ARG A 33 7.76 -1.37 -20.32
CA ARG A 33 7.76 -0.01 -19.76
C ARG A 33 6.54 0.79 -20.21
N LEU A 34 6.18 0.71 -21.49
CA LEU A 34 5.02 1.40 -22.05
C LEU A 34 3.71 0.83 -21.48
N ALA A 35 3.59 -0.50 -21.42
CA ALA A 35 2.44 -1.17 -20.82
C ALA A 35 2.27 -0.73 -19.36
N ARG A 36 3.35 -0.67 -18.59
CA ARG A 36 3.32 -0.18 -17.19
C ARG A 36 2.86 1.27 -17.08
N ALA A 37 3.38 2.16 -17.94
CA ALA A 37 3.09 3.60 -17.90
C ALA A 37 1.66 3.96 -18.34
N THR A 38 1.09 3.16 -19.24
CA THR A 38 -0.26 3.39 -19.82
C THR A 38 -1.35 2.55 -19.15
N ARG A 39 -0.98 1.65 -18.24
CA ARG A 39 -1.93 0.79 -17.51
C ARG A 39 -2.83 1.63 -16.61
N THR A 40 -4.12 1.28 -16.63
CA THR A 40 -5.16 1.86 -15.78
C THR A 40 -5.86 0.74 -15.00
N PHE A 41 -6.79 1.08 -14.11
CA PHE A 41 -7.62 0.05 -13.46
C PHE A 41 -8.40 -0.78 -14.49
N ALA A 42 -8.90 -0.14 -15.55
CA ALA A 42 -9.67 -0.78 -16.60
C ALA A 42 -8.93 -1.94 -17.28
N THR A 43 -7.61 -1.79 -17.50
CA THR A 43 -6.74 -2.74 -18.21
C THR A 43 -5.90 -3.61 -17.27
N SER A 44 -6.01 -3.43 -15.96
CA SER A 44 -5.18 -4.16 -14.99
C SER A 44 -5.55 -5.65 -14.89
N THR A 45 -4.51 -6.49 -14.73
CA THR A 45 -4.63 -7.88 -14.32
C THR A 45 -5.29 -7.97 -12.96
N PHE A 46 -5.00 -7.04 -12.05
CA PHE A 46 -5.66 -6.90 -10.76
C PHE A 46 -7.17 -6.91 -10.89
N ARG A 47 -7.76 -6.01 -11.68
CA ARG A 47 -9.23 -5.94 -11.85
C ARG A 47 -9.79 -7.27 -12.32
N ARG A 48 -9.17 -7.88 -13.33
CA ARG A 48 -9.63 -9.15 -13.93
C ARG A 48 -9.65 -10.27 -12.89
N LEU A 49 -8.55 -10.45 -12.16
CA LEU A 49 -8.46 -11.51 -11.14
C LEU A 49 -9.34 -11.20 -9.92
N TYR A 50 -9.40 -9.94 -9.49
CA TYR A 50 -10.25 -9.52 -8.37
C TYR A 50 -11.73 -9.77 -8.67
N ALA A 51 -12.20 -9.41 -9.88
CA ALA A 51 -13.59 -9.60 -10.29
C ALA A 51 -13.97 -11.08 -10.37
N ALA A 52 -13.07 -11.93 -10.89
CA ALA A 52 -13.28 -13.38 -10.92
C ALA A 52 -13.44 -13.95 -9.50
N LEU A 53 -12.63 -13.46 -8.55
CA LEU A 53 -12.71 -13.88 -7.15
C LEU A 53 -13.95 -13.30 -6.44
N ALA A 54 -14.33 -12.05 -6.73
CA ALA A 54 -15.48 -11.38 -6.14
C ALA A 54 -16.83 -11.97 -6.59
N GLY A 55 -16.87 -12.66 -7.74
CA GLY A 55 -18.05 -13.38 -8.21
C GLY A 55 -18.34 -14.70 -7.48
N ARG A 56 -17.47 -15.13 -6.55
CA ARG A 56 -17.71 -16.33 -5.74
C ARG A 56 -18.77 -16.08 -4.67
N ALA A 57 -19.54 -17.12 -4.37
CA ALA A 57 -20.54 -17.08 -3.30
C ALA A 57 -19.89 -17.09 -1.90
N GLU A 58 -18.80 -17.82 -1.74
CA GLU A 58 -18.11 -17.98 -0.47
C GLU A 58 -17.04 -16.90 -0.25
N PRO A 59 -16.92 -16.35 0.98
CA PRO A 59 -15.82 -15.46 1.32
C PRO A 59 -14.48 -16.22 1.31
N ILE A 60 -13.38 -15.47 1.27
CA ILE A 60 -12.03 -16.05 1.40
C ILE A 60 -11.93 -16.77 2.73
N SER A 61 -11.56 -18.04 2.72
CA SER A 61 -11.33 -18.79 3.95
C SER A 61 -9.97 -18.48 4.59
N TYR A 62 -9.80 -18.90 5.85
CA TYR A 62 -8.51 -18.84 6.54
C TYR A 62 -7.39 -19.55 5.75
N GLU A 63 -7.65 -20.75 5.24
CA GLU A 63 -6.66 -21.55 4.51
C GLU A 63 -6.28 -20.92 3.17
N GLU A 64 -7.26 -20.34 2.47
CA GLU A 64 -7.03 -19.60 1.23
C GLU A 64 -6.17 -18.37 1.48
N LEU A 65 -6.46 -17.60 2.54
CA LEU A 65 -5.65 -16.44 2.93
C LEU A 65 -4.19 -16.85 3.17
N LEU A 66 -3.95 -17.89 3.97
CA LEU A 66 -2.60 -18.38 4.24
C LEU A 66 -1.89 -18.84 2.97
N THR A 67 -2.59 -19.54 2.09
CA THR A 67 -2.06 -19.99 0.79
C THR A 67 -1.69 -18.80 -0.09
N GLY A 68 -2.55 -17.79 -0.16
CA GLY A 68 -2.32 -16.55 -0.91
C GLY A 68 -1.10 -15.76 -0.39
N VAL A 69 -0.99 -15.60 0.93
CA VAL A 69 0.15 -14.90 1.55
C VAL A 69 1.46 -15.68 1.33
N LYS A 70 1.45 -17.00 1.50
CA LYS A 70 2.61 -17.84 1.25
C LYS A 70 3.06 -17.78 -0.22
N GLY A 71 2.11 -17.88 -1.15
CA GLY A 71 2.39 -17.77 -2.59
C GLY A 71 2.98 -16.41 -2.97
N LEU A 72 2.45 -15.32 -2.41
CA LEU A 72 2.99 -13.97 -2.58
C LEU A 72 4.46 -13.86 -2.13
N ILE A 73 4.76 -14.37 -0.94
CA ILE A 73 6.12 -14.34 -0.37
C ILE A 73 7.08 -15.18 -1.23
N LEU A 74 6.69 -16.39 -1.63
CA LEU A 74 7.51 -17.26 -2.46
C LEU A 74 7.76 -16.67 -3.86
N GLU A 75 6.76 -16.06 -4.47
CA GLU A 75 6.89 -15.39 -5.77
C GLU A 75 7.83 -14.18 -5.69
N HIS A 76 7.73 -13.38 -4.62
CA HIS A 76 8.67 -12.29 -4.38
C HIS A 76 10.09 -12.80 -4.14
N ALA A 77 10.25 -13.84 -3.32
CA ALA A 77 11.54 -14.46 -3.02
C ALA A 77 12.23 -14.97 -4.28
N GLN A 78 11.49 -15.68 -5.14
CA GLN A 78 11.99 -16.16 -6.43
C GLN A 78 12.48 -15.01 -7.33
N ARG A 79 11.74 -13.90 -7.42
CA ARG A 79 12.13 -12.73 -8.23
C ARG A 79 13.43 -12.06 -7.74
N HIS A 80 13.73 -12.18 -6.45
CA HIS A 80 14.86 -11.50 -5.81
C HIS A 80 16.02 -12.44 -5.43
N GLY A 81 15.95 -13.71 -5.85
CA GLY A 81 17.00 -14.70 -5.56
C GLY A 81 17.07 -15.12 -4.08
N ILE A 82 16.00 -14.93 -3.31
CA ILE A 82 15.89 -15.37 -1.92
C ILE A 82 15.48 -16.84 -1.91
N SER A 83 16.09 -17.64 -1.02
CA SER A 83 15.82 -19.07 -0.97
C SER A 83 14.37 -19.36 -0.56
N ALA A 84 13.79 -20.45 -1.08
CA ALA A 84 12.47 -20.89 -0.65
C ALA A 84 12.45 -21.25 0.84
N HIS A 85 13.59 -21.66 1.42
CA HIS A 85 13.70 -21.95 2.85
C HIS A 85 13.48 -20.69 3.70
N ASP A 86 14.20 -19.61 3.40
CA ASP A 86 14.08 -18.34 4.12
C ASP A 86 12.69 -17.72 3.96
N ALA A 87 12.13 -17.82 2.75
CA ALA A 87 10.76 -17.40 2.47
C ALA A 87 9.72 -18.17 3.30
N ASN A 88 9.90 -19.47 3.50
CA ASN A 88 9.02 -20.28 4.35
C ASN A 88 9.18 -19.94 5.84
N ILE A 89 10.41 -19.68 6.31
CA ILE A 89 10.66 -19.22 7.67
C ILE A 89 9.92 -17.90 7.91
N TYR A 90 10.11 -16.93 7.02
CA TYR A 90 9.44 -15.63 7.11
C TYR A 90 7.92 -15.76 7.09
N PHE A 91 7.35 -16.59 6.21
CA PHE A 91 5.92 -16.86 6.21
C PHE A 91 5.42 -17.39 7.56
N ASN A 92 6.14 -18.35 8.18
CA ASN A 92 5.77 -18.87 9.49
C ASN A 92 5.82 -17.78 10.55
N VAL A 93 6.85 -16.94 10.56
CA VAL A 93 6.98 -15.80 11.49
C VAL A 93 5.78 -14.85 11.34
N VAL A 94 5.45 -14.43 10.13
CA VAL A 94 4.31 -13.52 9.89
C VAL A 94 2.98 -14.17 10.32
N ARG A 95 2.78 -15.44 9.99
CA ARG A 95 1.57 -16.18 10.40
C ARG A 95 1.48 -16.25 11.91
N ASP A 96 2.53 -16.70 12.58
CA ASP A 96 2.51 -16.96 14.02
C ASP A 96 2.36 -15.66 14.81
N ASN A 97 3.02 -14.58 14.39
CA ASN A 97 2.83 -13.25 14.98
C ASN A 97 1.38 -12.75 14.84
N ALA A 98 0.77 -12.95 13.67
CA ALA A 98 -0.61 -12.54 13.45
C ALA A 98 -1.61 -13.37 14.29
N LEU A 99 -1.34 -14.66 14.50
CA LEU A 99 -2.14 -15.53 15.38
C LEU A 99 -1.96 -15.15 16.86
N LEU A 100 -0.74 -14.86 17.30
CA LEU A 100 -0.46 -14.41 18.67
C LEU A 100 -1.13 -13.07 18.96
N ALA A 101 -1.07 -12.11 18.02
CA ALA A 101 -1.76 -10.82 18.14
C ALA A 101 -3.29 -10.99 18.31
N ALA A 102 -3.88 -12.02 17.70
CA ALA A 102 -5.29 -12.36 17.92
C ALA A 102 -5.57 -12.82 19.35
N ALA A 103 -4.73 -13.72 19.89
CA ALA A 103 -4.86 -14.27 21.23
C ALA A 103 -4.76 -13.20 22.33
N HIS A 104 -3.98 -12.16 22.10
CA HIS A 104 -3.80 -11.03 23.02
C HIS A 104 -4.80 -9.88 22.81
N GLY A 105 -5.68 -9.96 21.80
CA GLY A 105 -6.75 -8.99 21.56
C GLY A 105 -7.85 -9.03 22.62
N GLN A 106 -8.84 -8.13 22.49
CA GLN A 106 -9.96 -7.99 23.44
C GLN A 106 -10.82 -9.27 23.62
N HIS A 107 -10.61 -10.31 22.81
CA HIS A 107 -11.42 -11.52 22.76
C HIS A 107 -10.81 -12.74 23.48
N GLY A 108 -9.57 -12.67 23.99
CA GLY A 108 -8.98 -13.72 24.83
C GLY A 108 -9.14 -15.14 24.27
N ALA A 109 -9.76 -16.05 25.05
CA ALA A 109 -9.95 -17.47 24.72
C ALA A 109 -10.76 -17.75 23.43
N ASP A 110 -11.48 -16.76 22.90
CA ASP A 110 -12.24 -16.86 21.63
C ASP A 110 -11.44 -16.46 20.39
N ALA A 111 -10.15 -16.13 20.53
CA ALA A 111 -9.30 -15.71 19.41
C ALA A 111 -9.21 -16.73 18.27
N VAL A 112 -9.23 -18.03 18.58
CA VAL A 112 -9.24 -19.09 17.53
C VAL A 112 -10.55 -19.05 16.74
N ASN A 113 -11.69 -18.81 17.41
CA ASN A 113 -12.98 -18.67 16.75
C ASN A 113 -13.06 -17.39 15.92
N GLU A 114 -12.48 -16.28 16.40
CA GLU A 114 -12.37 -15.03 15.64
C GLU A 114 -11.56 -15.24 14.35
N LEU A 115 -10.40 -15.88 14.44
CA LEU A 115 -9.50 -16.13 13.30
C LEU A 115 -10.12 -17.02 12.23
N LEU A 116 -10.89 -18.04 12.63
CA LEU A 116 -11.59 -18.93 11.70
C LEU A 116 -12.81 -18.25 11.04
N ARG A 117 -13.40 -17.25 11.69
CA ARG A 117 -14.63 -16.59 11.21
C ARG A 117 -14.38 -15.25 10.53
N ASP A 118 -13.25 -14.59 10.81
CA ASP A 118 -12.89 -13.27 10.29
C ASP A 118 -11.46 -13.24 9.69
N PRO A 119 -11.29 -13.80 8.49
CA PRO A 119 -10.01 -13.75 7.77
C PRO A 119 -9.60 -12.32 7.40
N ALA A 120 -10.51 -11.34 7.43
CA ALA A 120 -10.17 -9.95 7.16
C ALA A 120 -9.30 -9.37 8.29
N ARG A 121 -9.62 -9.65 9.56
CA ARG A 121 -8.78 -9.25 10.70
C ARG A 121 -7.42 -9.91 10.68
N LEU A 122 -7.34 -11.20 10.35
CA LEU A 122 -6.06 -11.88 10.20
C LEU A 122 -5.22 -11.24 9.08
N ALA A 123 -5.84 -10.87 7.96
CA ALA A 123 -5.17 -10.17 6.87
C ALA A 123 -4.61 -8.81 7.34
N VAL A 124 -5.35 -8.03 8.13
CA VAL A 124 -4.86 -6.76 8.71
C VAL A 124 -3.64 -6.99 9.61
N ARG A 125 -3.69 -8.00 10.49
CA ARG A 125 -2.56 -8.33 11.38
C ARG A 125 -1.32 -8.74 10.59
N MET A 126 -1.48 -9.52 9.51
CA MET A 126 -0.37 -9.88 8.62
C MET A 126 0.16 -8.67 7.85
N TYR A 127 -0.72 -7.80 7.37
CA TYR A 127 -0.35 -6.60 6.61
C TYR A 127 0.50 -5.64 7.45
N THR A 128 0.16 -5.49 8.73
CA THR A 128 0.78 -4.54 9.66
C THR A 128 1.99 -5.09 10.40
N THR A 129 2.53 -6.24 9.97
CA THR A 129 3.74 -6.81 10.57
C THR A 129 4.96 -5.93 10.30
N ALA A 130 5.77 -5.70 11.33
CA ALA A 130 7.08 -5.05 11.22
C ALA A 130 8.20 -6.06 10.88
N GLU A 131 7.87 -7.35 10.80
CA GLU A 131 8.83 -8.39 10.43
C GLU A 131 9.24 -8.23 8.96
N THR A 132 10.51 -8.45 8.68
CA THR A 132 11.06 -8.31 7.32
C THR A 132 11.54 -9.63 6.77
N LEU A 133 11.22 -9.92 5.51
CA LEU A 133 11.88 -10.97 4.75
C LEU A 133 13.35 -10.56 4.55
N PRO A 134 14.33 -11.37 4.99
CA PRO A 134 15.74 -11.06 4.78
C PRO A 134 16.05 -10.93 3.28
N ALA A 135 16.91 -9.98 2.95
CA ALA A 135 17.43 -9.79 1.59
C ALA A 135 18.94 -10.06 1.56
N ASN A 136 19.55 -9.89 0.38
CA ASN A 136 20.99 -10.10 0.16
C ASN A 136 21.89 -9.12 0.95
N SER A 137 21.31 -8.08 1.56
CA SER A 137 21.98 -7.12 2.42
C SER A 137 21.23 -7.00 3.75
N PRO A 138 21.92 -6.84 4.90
CA PRO A 138 21.30 -6.74 6.23
C PRO A 138 20.25 -5.63 6.36
N ASN A 139 20.36 -4.57 5.54
CA ASN A 139 19.48 -3.40 5.59
C ASN A 139 18.39 -3.39 4.50
N ASP A 140 18.32 -4.43 3.66
CA ASP A 140 17.41 -4.49 2.51
C ASP A 140 16.18 -5.38 2.75
N GLY A 141 15.94 -5.76 4.01
CA GLY A 141 14.76 -6.55 4.37
C GLY A 141 13.46 -5.86 3.96
N ARG A 142 12.46 -6.66 3.55
CA ARG A 142 11.15 -6.13 3.14
C ARG A 142 10.01 -6.67 3.98
N GLU A 143 9.21 -5.75 4.51
CA GLU A 143 7.95 -6.04 5.20
C GLU A 143 6.90 -6.61 4.23
N LEU A 144 5.91 -7.34 4.76
CA LEU A 144 4.87 -7.95 3.94
C LEU A 144 4.01 -6.90 3.21
N CYS A 145 3.68 -5.77 3.84
CA CYS A 145 2.96 -4.67 3.18
C CYS A 145 3.76 -4.11 1.99
N SER A 146 5.08 -4.01 2.13
CA SER A 146 5.98 -3.55 1.08
C SER A 146 6.02 -4.53 -0.11
N ILE A 147 6.10 -5.83 0.16
CA ILE A 147 6.04 -6.89 -0.86
C ILE A 147 4.70 -6.86 -1.60
N LEU A 148 3.58 -6.76 -0.87
CA LEU A 148 2.23 -6.68 -1.44
C LEU A 148 2.09 -5.45 -2.33
N ASN A 149 2.42 -4.27 -1.81
CA ASN A 149 2.27 -3.01 -2.53
C ASN A 149 3.14 -2.96 -3.79
N GLU A 150 4.37 -3.48 -3.75
CA GLU A 150 5.22 -3.64 -4.95
C GLU A 150 4.53 -4.53 -5.99
N THR A 151 4.03 -5.69 -5.56
CA THR A 151 3.38 -6.66 -6.45
C THR A 151 2.15 -6.08 -7.13
N LEU A 152 1.36 -5.29 -6.40
CA LEU A 152 0.20 -4.58 -6.94
C LEU A 152 0.61 -3.48 -7.93
N ARG A 153 1.69 -2.74 -7.66
CA ARG A 153 2.23 -1.73 -8.58
C ARG A 153 2.84 -2.33 -9.84
N GLU A 154 3.38 -3.53 -9.76
CA GLU A 154 3.83 -4.25 -10.95
C GLU A 154 2.67 -4.89 -11.73
N ASP A 155 1.47 -4.94 -11.15
CA ASP A 155 0.29 -5.67 -11.65
C ASP A 155 0.61 -7.14 -11.93
N LYS A 156 1.29 -7.78 -10.97
CA LYS A 156 1.51 -9.23 -10.93
C LYS A 156 0.74 -9.88 -9.78
N PRO A 157 -0.60 -9.70 -9.65
CA PRO A 157 -1.27 -9.95 -8.39
C PRO A 157 -1.73 -11.41 -8.20
N THR A 158 -1.15 -12.40 -8.88
CA THR A 158 -1.67 -13.78 -8.92
C THR A 158 -2.00 -14.33 -7.53
N HIS A 159 -1.04 -14.33 -6.60
CA HIS A 159 -1.26 -14.72 -5.21
C HIS A 159 -1.72 -13.54 -4.34
N ALA A 160 -1.25 -12.34 -4.66
CA ALA A 160 -1.61 -11.11 -3.96
C ALA A 160 -3.12 -10.84 -3.93
N ILE A 161 -3.87 -11.34 -4.93
CA ILE A 161 -5.30 -11.06 -5.07
C ILE A 161 -6.13 -11.66 -3.95
N ILE A 162 -5.74 -12.84 -3.45
CA ILE A 162 -6.43 -13.52 -2.35
C ILE A 162 -6.23 -12.71 -1.07
N PHE A 163 -4.98 -12.33 -0.79
CA PHE A 163 -4.65 -11.50 0.37
C PHE A 163 -5.33 -10.13 0.28
N THR A 164 -5.29 -9.49 -0.89
CA THR A 164 -5.95 -8.21 -1.13
C THR A 164 -7.47 -8.31 -0.97
N ARG A 165 -8.10 -9.41 -1.39
CA ARG A 165 -9.55 -9.60 -1.24
C ARG A 165 -9.94 -9.74 0.23
N ALA A 166 -9.18 -10.50 1.02
CA ALA A 166 -9.40 -10.61 2.45
C ALA A 166 -9.22 -9.24 3.15
N LEU A 167 -8.13 -8.53 2.84
CA LEU A 167 -7.86 -7.21 3.41
C LEU A 167 -8.88 -6.15 2.98
N ASN A 168 -9.38 -6.20 1.74
CA ASN A 168 -10.45 -5.30 1.29
C ASN A 168 -11.79 -5.58 1.96
N SER A 169 -12.06 -6.81 2.44
CA SER A 169 -13.25 -7.05 3.27
C SER A 169 -13.20 -6.27 4.59
N PHE A 170 -12.00 -5.88 5.04
CA PHE A 170 -11.81 -4.92 6.13
C PHE A 170 -11.88 -3.47 5.64
N CYS A 171 -11.14 -3.10 4.59
CA CYS A 171 -11.03 -1.71 4.15
C CYS A 171 -12.30 -1.14 3.48
N VAL A 172 -13.07 -1.99 2.80
CA VAL A 172 -14.25 -1.60 2.02
C VAL A 172 -15.51 -2.01 2.76
N THR A 173 -15.90 -1.18 3.73
CA THR A 173 -17.12 -1.43 4.49
C THR A 173 -18.32 -0.95 3.68
N GLY A 174 -19.23 -1.88 3.31
CA GLY A 174 -20.55 -1.51 2.85
C GLY A 174 -21.22 -0.64 3.90
N ARG A 175 -21.70 0.56 3.54
CA ARG A 175 -22.32 1.49 4.49
C ARG A 175 -23.80 1.20 4.69
N THR A 176 -24.09 -0.07 4.88
CA THR A 176 -25.42 -0.54 5.24
C THR A 176 -25.70 -0.18 6.70
N PRO A 177 -26.96 0.06 7.07
CA PRO A 177 -27.36 0.15 8.48
C PRO A 177 -26.87 -1.10 9.24
N GLY A 178 -26.10 -0.90 10.32
CA GLY A 178 -25.52 -1.99 11.13
C GLY A 178 -24.03 -2.25 10.92
N SER A 179 -23.39 -1.65 9.91
CA SER A 179 -21.92 -1.71 9.77
C SER A 179 -21.23 -0.98 10.93
N LEU A 180 -20.10 -1.51 11.40
CA LEU A 180 -19.33 -0.85 12.46
C LEU A 180 -18.93 0.56 12.00
N PRO A 181 -19.16 1.60 12.82
CA PRO A 181 -18.78 2.96 12.46
C PRO A 181 -17.25 3.03 12.36
N VAL A 182 -16.75 3.39 11.18
CA VAL A 182 -15.35 3.79 11.01
C VAL A 182 -15.09 4.95 11.97
N ARG A 183 -14.08 4.82 12.83
CA ARG A 183 -13.64 5.91 13.71
C ARG A 183 -12.95 6.97 12.84
N TRP A 184 -13.71 7.93 12.33
CA TRP A 184 -13.18 8.99 11.49
C TRP A 184 -12.22 9.91 12.26
N PRO A 185 -11.15 10.41 11.61
CA PRO A 185 -10.19 11.28 12.28
C PRO A 185 -10.80 12.65 12.54
N PRO A 186 -10.38 13.35 13.61
CA PRO A 186 -10.74 14.75 13.82
C PRO A 186 -10.41 15.59 12.58
N GLY A 187 -11.32 16.48 12.17
CA GLY A 187 -11.10 17.32 10.98
C GLY A 187 -11.36 16.64 9.63
N ASN A 188 -11.64 15.33 9.62
CA ASN A 188 -11.92 14.55 8.40
C ASN A 188 -10.75 14.57 7.40
N GLU A 189 -9.53 14.53 7.92
CA GLU A 189 -8.33 14.42 7.12
C GLU A 189 -7.33 13.46 7.76
N VAL A 190 -6.47 12.90 6.91
CA VAL A 190 -5.36 12.02 7.28
C VAL A 190 -4.09 12.47 6.58
N TRP A 191 -2.96 12.09 7.13
CA TRP A 191 -1.65 12.54 6.65
C TRP A 191 -0.79 11.36 6.21
N ARG A 192 0.05 11.59 5.21
CA ARG A 192 1.11 10.65 4.84
C ARG A 192 2.40 11.41 4.65
N GLY A 193 3.46 10.91 5.25
CA GLY A 193 4.81 11.39 5.02
C GLY A 193 5.56 10.46 4.09
N GLY A 194 6.44 11.02 3.25
CA GLY A 194 7.31 10.22 2.41
C GLY A 194 8.26 11.07 1.59
N ALA A 195 8.63 10.54 0.43
CA ALA A 195 9.55 11.17 -0.49
C ALA A 195 8.96 11.15 -1.91
N LEU A 196 9.20 12.21 -2.68
CA LEU A 196 8.70 12.38 -4.05
C LEU A 196 9.84 12.82 -4.98
N PRO A 197 10.18 12.01 -6.00
CA PRO A 197 11.10 12.40 -7.05
C PRO A 197 10.64 13.64 -7.82
N ALA A 198 11.57 14.55 -8.11
CA ALA A 198 11.31 15.78 -8.87
C ALA A 198 10.70 15.50 -10.25
N GLU A 199 11.10 14.39 -10.87
CA GLU A 199 10.55 13.92 -12.14
C GLU A 199 9.05 13.65 -12.11
N HIS A 200 8.43 13.45 -10.95
CA HIS A 200 6.99 13.22 -10.82
C HIS A 200 6.19 14.49 -10.49
N HIS A 201 6.84 15.65 -10.27
CA HIS A 201 6.16 16.89 -9.89
C HIS A 201 5.07 17.31 -10.89
N HIS A 202 5.34 17.15 -12.19
CA HIS A 202 4.41 17.51 -13.27
C HIS A 202 3.10 16.70 -13.23
N PHE A 203 3.09 15.52 -12.61
CA PHE A 203 1.86 14.75 -12.43
C PHE A 203 0.85 15.52 -11.57
N PHE A 204 1.33 16.28 -10.58
CA PHE A 204 0.49 16.96 -9.60
C PHE A 204 -0.07 18.27 -10.13
N THR A 205 -1.00 18.16 -11.06
CA THR A 205 -1.78 19.30 -11.56
C THR A 205 -3.06 19.44 -10.75
N VAL A 206 -3.34 20.62 -10.20
CA VAL A 206 -4.58 20.90 -9.45
C VAL A 206 -5.80 20.56 -10.31
N GLY A 207 -6.78 19.88 -9.71
CA GLY A 207 -7.99 19.39 -10.38
C GLY A 207 -7.84 18.02 -11.05
N LYS A 208 -6.61 17.50 -11.23
CA LYS A 208 -6.40 16.16 -11.78
C LYS A 208 -6.87 15.09 -10.79
N THR A 209 -7.58 14.09 -11.30
CA THR A 209 -8.02 12.91 -10.56
C THR A 209 -7.23 11.69 -11.03
N PHE A 210 -6.83 10.83 -10.11
CA PHE A 210 -6.00 9.65 -10.39
C PHE A 210 -6.30 8.49 -9.43
N ARG A 211 -5.78 7.30 -9.74
CA ARG A 211 -5.88 6.10 -8.89
C ARG A 211 -4.53 5.72 -8.28
N VAL A 212 -4.53 5.15 -7.08
CA VAL A 212 -3.33 4.58 -6.43
C VAL A 212 -3.38 3.05 -6.53
N PRO A 213 -2.51 2.38 -7.32
CA PRO A 213 -2.63 0.93 -7.57
C PRO A 213 -2.45 0.03 -6.36
N SER A 214 -1.72 0.49 -5.35
CA SER A 214 -1.45 -0.26 -4.12
C SER A 214 -2.36 0.18 -2.98
N PHE A 215 -2.27 -0.49 -1.83
CA PHE A 215 -2.81 0.08 -0.61
C PHE A 215 -2.07 1.39 -0.28
N LEU A 216 -2.77 2.33 0.35
CA LEU A 216 -2.19 3.59 0.78
C LEU A 216 -2.43 3.78 2.28
N SER A 217 -1.38 3.52 3.06
CA SER A 217 -1.35 3.76 4.50
C SER A 217 -1.20 5.25 4.81
N THR A 218 -1.99 5.73 5.76
CA THR A 218 -2.00 7.13 6.20
C THR A 218 -2.17 7.15 7.72
N SER A 219 -1.77 8.24 8.37
CA SER A 219 -1.92 8.42 9.81
C SER A 219 -3.07 9.36 10.13
N ALA A 220 -3.71 9.12 11.28
CA ALA A 220 -4.67 10.02 11.90
C ALA A 220 -4.03 11.32 12.44
N THR A 221 -2.70 11.44 12.47
CA THR A 221 -2.04 12.67 12.94
C THR A 221 -0.91 13.10 12.01
N GLN A 222 -0.72 14.41 11.90
CA GLN A 222 0.40 14.97 11.15
C GLN A 222 1.76 14.57 11.75
N ALA A 223 1.86 14.54 13.09
CA ALA A 223 3.12 14.24 13.78
C ALA A 223 3.68 12.85 13.44
N THR A 224 2.81 11.83 13.40
CA THR A 224 3.22 10.47 12.98
C THR A 224 3.62 10.44 11.50
N ALA A 225 2.89 11.14 10.62
CA ALA A 225 3.28 11.26 9.22
C ALA A 225 4.66 11.93 9.06
N ASP A 226 4.96 12.96 9.87
CA ASP A 226 6.25 13.64 9.85
C ASP A 226 7.40 12.74 10.29
N GLN A 227 7.19 11.84 11.26
CA GLN A 227 8.17 10.82 11.66
C GLN A 227 8.50 9.85 10.51
N PHE A 228 7.48 9.37 9.78
CA PHE A 228 7.69 8.51 8.62
C PHE A 228 8.46 9.20 7.49
N MET A 229 8.17 10.48 7.28
CA MET A 229 8.88 11.30 6.31
C MET A 229 10.37 11.43 6.67
N GLN A 230 10.70 11.65 7.94
CA GLN A 230 12.08 11.73 8.43
C GLN A 230 12.82 10.39 8.25
N GLY A 231 12.20 9.26 8.61
CA GLY A 231 12.79 7.93 8.47
C GLY A 231 13.11 7.51 7.03
N ARG A 232 12.41 8.09 6.04
CA ARG A 232 12.62 7.80 4.60
C ARG A 232 13.63 8.74 3.92
N GLY A 233 13.99 9.86 4.55
CA GLY A 233 14.64 10.99 3.89
C GLY A 233 16.17 11.07 3.90
N MET A 234 16.90 10.17 4.59
CA MET A 234 18.34 10.37 4.84
C MET A 234 19.32 9.30 4.34
N HIS A 235 18.96 8.48 3.35
CA HIS A 235 19.92 7.54 2.76
C HIS A 235 20.06 7.71 1.24
N ASN A 236 21.30 7.97 0.78
CA ASN A 236 21.80 7.77 -0.58
C ASN A 236 21.01 8.44 -1.73
N GLY A 237 21.07 9.77 -1.85
CA GLY A 237 20.59 10.47 -3.05
C GLY A 237 19.08 10.34 -3.32
N ARG A 238 18.30 10.07 -2.27
CA ARG A 238 16.87 9.81 -2.34
C ARG A 238 16.03 11.09 -2.56
N PRO A 239 14.81 10.93 -3.11
CA PRO A 239 13.88 12.01 -3.47
C PRO A 239 13.49 12.97 -2.33
N ALA A 240 12.95 14.14 -2.72
CA ALA A 240 12.60 15.25 -1.82
C ALA A 240 11.47 14.92 -0.82
N TYR A 241 11.55 15.49 0.38
CA TYR A 241 10.53 15.38 1.43
C TYR A 241 9.16 15.88 0.97
N VAL A 242 8.11 15.10 1.23
CA VAL A 242 6.73 15.46 0.89
C VAL A 242 5.75 15.01 1.96
N ARG A 243 4.79 15.88 2.24
CA ARG A 243 3.64 15.63 3.08
C ARG A 243 2.37 15.65 2.23
N TRP A 244 1.61 14.56 2.27
CA TRP A 244 0.27 14.50 1.72
C TRP A 244 -0.76 14.71 2.82
N THR A 245 -1.74 15.57 2.57
CA THR A 245 -2.96 15.69 3.37
C THR A 245 -4.13 15.20 2.54
N ILE A 246 -4.85 14.18 3.01
CA ILE A 246 -5.99 13.60 2.30
C ILE A 246 -7.26 13.97 3.06
N ARG A 247 -8.12 14.75 2.42
CA ARG A 247 -9.41 15.18 2.98
C ARG A 247 -10.53 14.25 2.53
N PHE A 248 -11.42 13.95 3.46
CA PHE A 248 -12.66 13.23 3.18
C PHE A 248 -13.82 14.19 2.92
N ASP A 249 -14.85 13.69 2.24
CA ASP A 249 -16.13 14.39 2.19
C ASP A 249 -16.72 14.55 3.61
N ALA A 250 -17.20 15.75 3.93
CA ALA A 250 -17.67 16.11 5.27
C ALA A 250 -18.92 15.32 5.71
N SER A 251 -19.75 14.89 4.77
CA SER A 251 -21.02 14.20 5.04
C SER A 251 -20.94 12.75 4.61
N ARG A 252 -20.49 12.52 3.37
CA ARG A 252 -20.43 11.22 2.74
C ARG A 252 -19.16 10.45 3.06
N ARG A 253 -18.11 11.06 3.64
CA ARG A 253 -16.85 10.37 3.99
C ARG A 253 -16.27 9.56 2.80
N CYS A 254 -15.53 8.49 3.06
CA CYS A 254 -14.92 7.60 2.06
C CYS A 254 -15.25 6.11 2.33
N ASN A 255 -15.69 5.31 1.35
CA ASN A 255 -16.10 3.91 1.57
C ASN A 255 -15.00 2.87 1.33
N HIS A 256 -13.83 3.32 0.88
CA HIS A 256 -12.69 2.47 0.51
C HIS A 256 -11.47 2.76 1.40
N VAL A 257 -11.73 3.04 2.67
CA VAL A 257 -10.74 3.26 3.73
C VAL A 257 -11.31 2.74 5.03
N ASN A 258 -10.47 2.14 5.86
CA ASN A 258 -10.84 1.81 7.23
C ASN A 258 -9.70 2.15 8.21
N PHE A 259 -10.06 2.27 9.47
CA PHE A 259 -9.16 2.58 10.57
C PHE A 259 -8.62 1.28 11.18
N ILE A 260 -7.29 1.14 11.20
CA ILE A 260 -6.57 0.07 11.87
C ILE A 260 -6.10 0.63 13.20
N SER A 261 -6.60 0.04 14.29
CA SER A 261 -6.14 0.36 15.63
C SER A 261 -5.07 -0.64 16.09
N VAL A 262 -4.45 -0.35 17.24
CA VAL A 262 -3.62 -1.31 17.97
C VAL A 262 -4.30 -2.67 18.21
N HIS A 263 -5.63 -2.72 18.29
CA HIS A 263 -6.35 -3.97 18.51
C HIS A 263 -6.55 -4.78 17.23
N ASP A 264 -6.34 -4.16 16.07
CA ASP A 264 -6.53 -4.78 14.76
C ASP A 264 -5.19 -5.17 14.10
N GLY A 265 -4.07 -4.54 14.46
CA GLY A 265 -2.75 -4.76 13.87
C GLY A 265 -1.71 -5.50 14.74
N SER A 266 -0.53 -5.77 14.18
CA SER A 266 0.59 -6.47 14.83
C SER A 266 1.83 -5.60 15.11
N LEU A 267 1.66 -4.27 15.20
CA LEU A 267 2.68 -3.22 15.12
C LEU A 267 3.76 -3.13 16.25
N ALA A 268 4.15 -4.23 16.88
CA ALA A 268 5.30 -4.25 17.78
C ALA A 268 6.46 -5.07 17.16
N PRO A 269 7.63 -4.45 16.88
CA PRO A 269 8.82 -5.18 16.47
C PRO A 269 9.18 -6.27 17.49
N GLY A 270 9.34 -7.52 17.03
CA GLY A 270 9.63 -8.68 17.88
C GLY A 270 8.40 -9.32 18.54
N GLY A 271 7.19 -8.90 18.16
CA GLY A 271 5.94 -9.36 18.74
C GLY A 271 5.71 -8.85 20.15
N LEU A 272 4.53 -9.16 20.72
CA LEU A 272 4.12 -8.73 22.06
C LEU A 272 5.04 -9.19 23.20
N ASN A 273 5.97 -10.10 22.93
CA ASN A 273 6.83 -10.76 23.92
C ASN A 273 8.34 -10.55 23.66
N ALA A 274 8.77 -9.71 22.72
CA ALA A 274 10.20 -9.45 22.55
C ALA A 274 10.79 -8.72 23.77
N PRO A 275 11.92 -9.20 24.33
CA PRO A 275 12.65 -8.45 25.34
C PRO A 275 13.09 -7.09 24.77
N GLY A 276 12.60 -6.00 25.36
CA GLY A 276 12.88 -4.64 24.89
C GLY A 276 11.83 -4.05 23.93
N ALA A 277 10.71 -4.74 23.69
CA ALA A 277 9.55 -4.13 23.02
C ALA A 277 9.15 -2.87 23.81
N ASN A 278 9.36 -1.70 23.22
CA ASN A 278 9.04 -0.44 23.87
C ASN A 278 7.51 -0.27 23.82
N PRO A 279 6.79 -0.33 24.97
CA PRO A 279 5.33 -0.17 25.01
C PRO A 279 4.88 1.24 24.58
N HIS A 280 5.83 2.16 24.41
CA HIS A 280 5.67 3.51 23.88
C HIS A 280 6.14 3.68 22.43
N VAL A 281 6.56 2.63 21.70
CA VAL A 281 6.55 2.71 20.22
C VAL A 281 5.09 2.94 19.87
N ALA A 282 4.80 4.17 19.49
CA ALA A 282 3.46 4.68 19.40
C ALA A 282 2.68 3.83 18.40
N ARG A 283 1.82 2.97 18.97
CA ARG A 283 0.66 2.36 18.34
C ARG A 283 0.10 3.29 17.26
N GLU A 284 0.22 2.88 16.01
CA GLU A 284 -0.12 3.76 14.90
C GLU A 284 -1.62 3.71 14.65
N ASP A 285 -2.27 4.85 14.81
CA ASP A 285 -3.64 5.07 14.35
C ASP A 285 -3.59 5.23 12.82
N GLU A 286 -3.68 4.10 12.12
CA GLU A 286 -3.54 4.01 10.66
C GLU A 286 -4.90 4.04 9.97
N PHE A 287 -5.00 4.80 8.87
CA PHE A 287 -6.09 4.69 7.91
C PHE A 287 -5.55 4.08 6.63
N LEU A 288 -6.09 2.91 6.27
CA LEU A 288 -5.63 2.13 5.13
C LEU A 288 -6.64 2.20 3.99
N PHE A 289 -6.24 2.85 2.89
CA PHE A 289 -7.04 2.90 1.67
C PHE A 289 -6.83 1.64 0.83
N ALA A 290 -7.92 1.13 0.26
CA ALA A 290 -7.89 -0.03 -0.64
C ALA A 290 -7.16 0.28 -1.97
N PRO A 291 -6.63 -0.74 -2.67
CA PRO A 291 -6.05 -0.60 -4.00
C PRO A 291 -6.99 0.07 -4.98
N TYR A 292 -6.42 0.88 -5.86
CA TYR A 292 -7.10 1.71 -6.85
C TYR A 292 -8.06 2.76 -6.25
N SER A 293 -7.84 3.16 -4.99
CA SER A 293 -8.48 4.33 -4.40
C SER A 293 -8.23 5.58 -5.23
N VAL A 294 -9.29 6.40 -5.37
CA VAL A 294 -9.29 7.58 -6.24
C VAL A 294 -9.09 8.85 -5.44
N PHE A 295 -8.24 9.73 -5.96
CA PHE A 295 -7.92 11.01 -5.34
C PHE A 295 -7.93 12.14 -6.37
N THR A 296 -8.45 13.30 -5.98
CA THR A 296 -8.34 14.56 -6.75
C THR A 296 -7.34 15.49 -6.09
N ILE A 297 -6.45 16.10 -6.87
CA ILE A 297 -5.48 17.07 -6.38
C ILE A 297 -6.18 18.41 -6.13
N ILE A 298 -6.11 18.90 -4.90
CA ILE A 298 -6.74 20.15 -4.45
C ILE A 298 -5.74 21.30 -4.44
N SER A 299 -4.54 21.07 -3.91
CA SER A 299 -3.46 22.07 -3.92
C SER A 299 -2.10 21.40 -3.89
N VAL A 300 -1.09 22.12 -4.40
CA VAL A 300 0.29 21.64 -4.50
C VAL A 300 1.22 22.80 -4.18
N LEU A 301 2.22 22.54 -3.35
CA LEU A 301 3.28 23.47 -2.99
C LEU A 301 4.61 22.74 -3.08
N PHE A 302 5.30 22.92 -4.21
CA PHE A 302 6.67 22.51 -4.38
C PHE A 302 7.62 23.60 -3.86
N ARG A 303 8.75 23.19 -3.30
CA ARG A 303 9.77 24.04 -2.68
C ARG A 303 11.10 23.76 -3.34
N ASP A 304 11.94 24.77 -3.50
CA ASP A 304 13.24 24.54 -4.15
C ASP A 304 14.16 23.68 -3.26
N HIS A 305 14.05 23.82 -1.94
CA HIS A 305 14.85 23.10 -0.95
C HIS A 305 13.96 22.53 0.17
N PRO A 306 13.24 21.43 -0.11
CA PRO A 306 12.33 20.83 0.87
C PRO A 306 13.13 20.16 2.00
N THR A 307 12.71 20.40 3.23
CA THR A 307 13.25 19.77 4.45
C THR A 307 12.14 19.02 5.18
N SER A 308 12.47 18.26 6.22
CA SER A 308 11.44 17.61 7.06
C SER A 308 10.52 18.61 7.76
N GLU A 309 11.00 19.84 8.03
CA GLU A 309 10.22 20.92 8.64
C GLU A 309 9.44 21.72 7.59
N GLN A 310 10.00 21.87 6.40
CA GLN A 310 9.40 22.56 5.26
C GLN A 310 9.36 21.63 4.04
N PRO A 311 8.52 20.58 4.05
CA PRO A 311 8.45 19.64 2.95
C PRO A 311 7.68 20.24 1.76
N HIS A 312 7.67 19.53 0.63
CA HIS A 312 6.60 19.71 -0.34
C HIS A 312 5.25 19.38 0.30
N GLU A 313 4.19 20.06 -0.12
CA GLU A 313 2.85 19.84 0.42
C GLU A 313 1.86 19.57 -0.71
N ILE A 314 1.11 18.48 -0.58
CA ILE A 314 0.13 18.06 -1.58
C ILE A 314 -1.17 17.73 -0.87
N VAL A 315 -2.22 18.49 -1.16
CA VAL A 315 -3.56 18.25 -0.61
C VAL A 315 -4.39 17.49 -1.62
N LEU A 316 -4.92 16.35 -1.20
CA LEU A 316 -5.77 15.48 -1.98
C LEU A 316 -7.17 15.46 -1.37
N ARG A 317 -8.18 15.22 -2.19
CA ARG A 317 -9.52 14.82 -1.76
C ARG A 317 -9.74 13.37 -2.16
N ALA A 318 -10.02 12.51 -1.19
CA ALA A 318 -10.43 11.14 -1.48
C ALA A 318 -11.81 11.14 -2.14
N SER A 319 -12.01 10.30 -3.15
CA SER A 319 -13.36 10.03 -3.64
C SER A 319 -14.18 9.37 -2.54
N VAL A 320 -15.50 9.55 -2.60
CA VAL A 320 -16.40 8.90 -1.66
C VAL A 320 -16.51 7.40 -1.97
N ASP A 321 -16.51 7.06 -3.26
CA ASP A 321 -16.71 5.71 -3.76
C ASP A 321 -15.99 5.51 -5.09
N ASN A 322 -15.12 4.51 -5.14
CA ASN A 322 -14.32 4.17 -6.32
C ASN A 322 -15.17 3.75 -7.53
N LEU A 323 -16.40 3.29 -7.29
CA LEU A 323 -17.36 2.88 -8.33
C LEU A 323 -17.95 4.06 -9.11
N LEU A 324 -17.91 5.27 -8.54
CA LEU A 324 -18.40 6.49 -9.20
C LEU A 324 -17.37 7.13 -10.13
N GLU A 325 -16.14 6.60 -10.12
CA GLU A 325 -14.99 7.21 -10.77
C GLU A 325 -14.56 6.42 -12.00
N LEU A 326 -13.97 7.11 -12.98
CA LEU A 326 -13.56 6.47 -14.23
C LEU A 326 -12.51 5.36 -13.97
N MET A 327 -12.68 4.23 -14.64
CA MET A 327 -11.73 3.11 -14.55
C MET A 327 -10.45 3.37 -15.35
N SER A 328 -10.52 4.27 -16.33
CA SER A 328 -9.43 4.68 -17.22
C SER A 328 -8.58 5.83 -16.66
N LEU A 329 -8.82 6.26 -15.41
CA LEU A 329 -7.97 7.25 -14.76
C LEU A 329 -6.52 6.75 -14.72
N GLU A 330 -5.60 7.70 -14.91
CA GLU A 330 -4.17 7.44 -14.78
C GLU A 330 -3.84 6.96 -13.37
N ASN A 331 -2.87 6.06 -13.26
CA ASN A 331 -2.35 5.60 -12.00
C ASN A 331 -1.25 6.55 -11.48
N ALA A 332 -1.16 6.73 -10.17
CA ALA A 332 -0.05 7.45 -9.55
C ALA A 332 1.29 6.77 -9.88
N PRO A 333 2.29 7.48 -10.44
CA PRO A 333 3.56 6.89 -10.83
C PRO A 333 4.55 6.66 -9.68
N TRP A 334 4.30 7.15 -8.46
CA TRP A 334 5.32 7.22 -7.37
C TRP A 334 5.02 6.43 -6.08
N VAL A 335 4.08 5.50 -6.07
CA VAL A 335 3.64 4.86 -4.81
C VAL A 335 4.55 3.73 -4.37
#